data_AF-A0A0V0Q6S5-F1
#
_entry.id   AF-A0A0V0Q6S5-F1
#
_cell.length_a   1.000
_cell.length_b   1.000
_cell.length_c   1.000
_cell.angle_alpha   90.00
_cell.angle_beta   90.00
_cell.angle_gamma   90.00
#
_symmetry.space_group_name_H-M   'P 1'
#
loop_
_entity.id
_entity.type
_entity.pdbx_description
1 polymer ?
#
loop_
_entity_poly.entity_id
_entity_poly.type
_entity_poly.pdbx_seq_one_letter_code
_entity_poly.pdbx_strand_id
1 'polypeptide(L)'
;MRVLILGGYGVFGERLARLLVRDGHEVTIAGRDLAKAQALADRLGCAALRMDRQTDLHLLAGHQAVVDAAGPFHAYGEDPYALARAAIAGGLHYLDLCDNATFCAGITSLDTEARAAGSCVLSGLSSVPALSSAAVRALTGSEAPQVIETAILPGNRSPRGLSVMTSILSQVGRPMPVWRGGRWRRATGWSGPRRYRLPGGLVRQGWQIEVPDLALFPAHFGANTVEFRAGLELAAMRYGLAGFAALRRCLPIPVNRPVVRTFKLAADLLASFGSGRGSMSVMVIAGQERRWWHLLVEDGDGPFIPAIATRALLRRNTLPAGARPALEAITQEEAEAAMSDLKVRTERACEPVVPLFPRVLGPAFETLPAPIRATHQTTDVSHWRGHASVRRGGGPWSRLLGRLFGFPPTGEGMPVEVTKTVTPKGETWQRRFGTRVFRSHLASSARGMTESFGPFTFLLGLKAQEETLHYPVMSGWLGPLPLPRWLLPGSVAQEHVRDGRFHFDVKILAPVTEVLLVHYRGSLEEVTGSRVAAYVHPTSK
;
A
#
# COMPACT_ATOMS: atom_id res chain seq x y z
N MET A 1 -2.88 27.77 -22.59
CA MET A 1 -1.39 27.68 -22.50
C MET A 1 -0.84 26.89 -23.68
N ARG A 2 0.40 27.16 -24.10
CA ARG A 2 1.16 26.33 -25.06
C ARG A 2 1.85 25.17 -24.36
N VAL A 3 1.42 23.94 -24.66
CA VAL A 3 1.84 22.73 -23.95
C VAL A 3 2.45 21.72 -24.92
N LEU A 4 3.73 21.39 -24.73
CA LEU A 4 4.41 20.31 -25.44
C LEU A 4 4.23 18.99 -24.69
N ILE A 5 3.75 17.94 -25.36
CA ILE A 5 3.58 16.60 -24.76
C ILE A 5 4.58 15.65 -25.40
N LEU A 6 5.64 15.32 -24.67
CA LEU A 6 6.63 14.34 -25.10
C LEU A 6 6.09 12.92 -24.86
N GLY A 7 6.16 12.07 -25.88
CA GLY A 7 5.45 10.78 -25.87
C GLY A 7 3.94 10.96 -26.12
N GLY A 8 3.54 12.07 -26.76
CA GLY A 8 2.14 12.45 -26.95
C GLY A 8 1.30 11.51 -27.82
N TYR A 9 1.91 10.61 -28.60
CA TYR A 9 1.22 9.54 -29.32
C TYR A 9 1.23 8.18 -28.60
N GLY A 10 1.77 8.12 -27.38
CA GLY A 10 1.65 6.97 -26.49
C GLY A 10 0.24 6.87 -25.89
N VAL A 11 -0.04 5.76 -25.19
CA VAL A 11 -1.39 5.51 -24.63
C VAL A 11 -1.86 6.68 -23.78
N PHE A 12 -1.12 7.07 -22.74
CA PHE A 12 -1.54 8.15 -21.86
C PHE A 12 -1.31 9.55 -22.44
N GLY A 13 -0.20 9.75 -23.17
CA GLY A 13 0.09 11.02 -23.85
C GLY A 13 -1.02 11.45 -24.81
N GLU A 14 -1.58 10.51 -25.58
CA GLU A 14 -2.70 10.80 -26.49
C GLU A 14 -3.96 11.22 -25.73
N ARG A 15 -4.27 10.56 -24.62
CA ARG A 15 -5.45 10.89 -23.80
C ARG A 15 -5.29 12.26 -23.18
N LEU A 16 -4.10 12.59 -22.68
CA LEU A 16 -3.79 13.93 -22.20
C LEU A 16 -3.93 14.97 -23.30
N ALA A 17 -3.36 14.73 -24.50
CA ALA A 17 -3.47 15.65 -25.63
C ALA A 17 -4.94 15.94 -25.98
N ARG A 18 -5.79 14.91 -26.04
CA ARG A 18 -7.24 15.06 -26.27
C ARG A 18 -7.91 15.93 -25.21
N LEU A 19 -7.61 15.70 -23.93
CA LEU A 19 -8.19 16.45 -22.83
C LEU A 19 -7.74 17.92 -22.84
N LEU A 20 -6.46 18.18 -23.10
CA LEU A 20 -5.92 19.54 -23.12
C LEU A 20 -6.40 20.35 -24.33
N VAL A 21 -6.49 19.74 -25.52
CA VAL A 21 -7.11 20.39 -26.68
C VAL A 21 -8.57 20.76 -26.39
N ARG A 22 -9.34 19.85 -25.77
CA ARG A 22 -10.73 20.10 -25.39
C ARG A 22 -10.87 21.26 -24.40
N ASP A 23 -9.91 21.40 -23.48
CA ASP A 23 -9.85 22.50 -22.51
C ASP A 23 -9.26 23.80 -23.10
N GLY A 24 -8.99 23.85 -24.41
CA GLY A 24 -8.55 25.06 -25.12
C GLY A 24 -7.04 25.36 -25.02
N HIS A 25 -6.22 24.38 -24.65
CA HIS A 25 -4.76 24.54 -24.70
C HIS A 25 -4.23 24.39 -26.12
N GLU A 26 -3.19 25.15 -26.44
CA GLU A 26 -2.40 25.00 -27.66
C GLU A 26 -1.43 23.83 -27.47
N VAL A 27 -1.78 22.65 -28.00
CA VAL A 27 -1.03 21.42 -27.77
C VAL A 27 -0.03 21.16 -28.92
N THR A 28 1.17 20.69 -28.56
CA THR A 28 2.15 20.17 -29.51
C THR A 28 2.52 18.73 -29.15
N ILE A 29 2.29 17.81 -30.08
CA ILE A 29 2.57 16.39 -29.90
C ILE A 29 4.01 16.11 -30.30
N ALA A 30 4.82 15.67 -29.34
CA ALA A 30 6.24 15.45 -29.52
C ALA A 30 6.62 13.98 -29.32
N GLY A 31 7.57 13.51 -30.13
CA GLY A 31 8.25 12.23 -29.93
C GLY A 31 9.19 11.89 -31.08
N ARG A 32 9.82 10.72 -31.00
CA ARG A 32 10.87 10.31 -31.96
C ARG A 32 10.34 10.01 -33.37
N ASP A 33 9.07 9.64 -33.47
CA ASP A 33 8.40 9.27 -34.73
C ASP A 33 7.47 10.41 -35.18
N LEU A 34 7.98 11.24 -36.10
CA LEU A 34 7.26 12.41 -36.61
C LEU A 34 5.94 12.03 -37.30
N ALA A 35 5.93 10.94 -38.08
CA ALA A 35 4.75 10.51 -38.81
C ALA A 35 3.59 10.16 -37.85
N LYS A 36 3.89 9.47 -36.74
CA LYS A 36 2.89 9.17 -35.70
C LYS A 36 2.44 10.43 -34.96
N ALA A 37 3.35 11.35 -34.68
CA ALA A 37 3.00 12.63 -34.06
C ALA A 37 2.06 13.44 -34.96
N GLN A 38 2.39 13.58 -36.24
CA GLN A 38 1.59 14.31 -37.23
C GLN A 38 0.20 13.67 -37.41
N ALA A 39 0.13 12.35 -37.60
CA ALA A 39 -1.14 11.65 -37.79
C ALA A 39 -2.09 11.78 -36.59
N LEU A 40 -1.57 11.93 -35.37
CA LEU A 40 -2.39 12.24 -34.20
C LEU A 40 -2.75 13.74 -34.14
N ALA A 41 -1.79 14.62 -34.42
CA ALA A 41 -1.99 16.06 -34.38
C ALA A 41 -3.04 16.52 -35.40
N ASP A 42 -3.02 15.98 -36.62
CA ASP A 42 -4.03 16.24 -37.66
C ASP A 42 -5.44 15.86 -37.19
N ARG A 43 -5.57 14.72 -36.50
CA ARG A 43 -6.86 14.26 -35.93
C ARG A 43 -7.35 15.12 -34.78
N LEU A 44 -6.45 15.78 -34.05
CA LEU A 44 -6.78 16.62 -32.90
C LEU A 44 -6.83 18.11 -33.25
N GLY A 45 -6.41 18.50 -34.46
CA GLY A 45 -6.29 19.90 -34.86
C GLY A 45 -5.22 20.65 -34.09
N CYS A 46 -4.06 20.03 -33.83
CA CYS A 46 -2.97 20.64 -33.07
C CYS A 46 -1.61 20.47 -33.78
N ALA A 47 -0.51 20.91 -33.17
CA ALA A 47 0.82 20.85 -33.78
C ALA A 47 1.53 19.52 -33.50
N ALA A 48 2.47 19.13 -34.36
CA ALA A 48 3.36 18.00 -34.14
C ALA A 48 4.82 18.40 -34.33
N LEU A 49 5.72 17.74 -33.61
CA LEU A 49 7.16 17.86 -33.83
C LEU A 49 7.90 16.56 -33.53
N ARG A 50 9.06 16.42 -34.17
CA ARG A 50 10.01 15.36 -33.86
C ARG A 50 10.92 15.84 -32.74
N MET A 51 11.00 15.09 -31.65
CA MET A 51 11.87 15.40 -30.53
C MET A 51 12.36 14.13 -29.86
N ASP A 52 13.67 14.04 -29.70
CA ASP A 52 14.32 13.18 -28.72
C ASP A 52 14.58 13.95 -27.42
N ARG A 53 14.23 13.32 -26.30
CA ARG A 53 14.36 13.91 -24.96
C ARG A 53 15.81 14.23 -24.57
N GLN A 54 16.79 13.59 -25.22
CA GLN A 54 18.20 13.71 -24.87
C GLN A 54 18.93 14.78 -25.68
N THR A 55 18.56 14.97 -26.94
CA THR A 55 19.32 15.82 -27.88
C THR A 55 18.60 17.10 -28.28
N ASP A 56 17.27 17.09 -28.27
CA ASP A 56 16.48 18.13 -28.95
C ASP A 56 15.84 19.12 -27.96
N LEU A 57 16.52 19.38 -26.84
CA LEU A 57 16.02 20.21 -25.74
C LEU A 57 15.76 21.68 -26.14
N HIS A 58 16.43 22.17 -27.19
CA HIS A 58 16.20 23.50 -27.76
C HIS A 58 14.77 23.68 -28.30
N LEU A 59 14.07 22.59 -28.64
CA LEU A 59 12.68 22.63 -29.15
C LEU A 59 11.64 22.95 -28.06
N LEU A 60 12.06 23.06 -26.80
CA LEU A 60 11.20 23.56 -25.73
C LEU A 60 10.85 25.04 -25.91
N ALA A 61 11.70 25.80 -26.58
CA ALA A 61 11.50 27.23 -26.81
C ALA A 61 10.12 27.52 -27.43
N GLY A 62 9.46 28.59 -26.97
CA GLY A 62 8.13 28.99 -27.42
C GLY A 62 6.96 28.32 -26.68
N HIS A 63 7.18 27.26 -25.92
CA HIS A 63 6.15 26.63 -25.08
C HIS A 63 6.14 27.22 -23.67
N GLN A 64 5.06 27.00 -22.92
CA GLN A 64 4.91 27.42 -21.52
C GLN A 64 5.05 26.24 -20.55
N ALA A 65 4.71 25.03 -21.00
CA ALA A 65 4.85 23.82 -20.22
C ALA A 65 5.27 22.65 -21.13
N VAL A 66 6.04 21.72 -20.56
CA VAL A 66 6.29 20.40 -21.13
C VAL A 66 5.72 19.32 -20.21
N VAL A 67 4.99 18.37 -20.80
CA VAL A 67 4.54 17.16 -20.11
C VAL A 67 5.29 15.95 -20.64
N ASP A 68 6.07 15.30 -19.77
CA ASP A 68 6.74 14.04 -20.09
C ASP A 68 5.81 12.84 -19.86
N ALA A 69 5.38 12.24 -20.96
CA ALA A 69 4.59 11.00 -21.01
C ALA A 69 5.36 9.87 -21.72
N ALA A 70 6.70 9.97 -21.84
CA ALA A 70 7.55 9.11 -22.68
C ALA A 70 8.24 7.95 -21.95
N GLY A 71 7.76 7.57 -20.76
CA GLY A 71 8.34 6.53 -19.91
C GLY A 71 8.64 5.18 -20.61
N PRO A 72 9.31 4.24 -19.93
CA PRO A 72 9.40 4.15 -18.48
C PRO A 72 10.52 5.01 -17.85
N PHE A 73 10.17 5.70 -16.77
CA PHE A 73 11.05 6.67 -16.09
C PHE A 73 12.25 6.02 -15.39
N HIS A 74 12.12 4.76 -14.94
CA HIS A 74 13.24 4.01 -14.36
C HIS A 74 14.35 3.66 -15.36
N ALA A 75 14.13 3.89 -16.67
CA ALA A 75 15.09 3.59 -17.73
C ALA A 75 15.72 4.86 -18.33
N TYR A 76 15.64 6.01 -17.66
CA TYR A 76 16.14 7.28 -18.20
C TYR A 76 17.66 7.44 -18.17
N GLY A 77 18.40 6.50 -17.57
CA GLY A 77 19.85 6.48 -17.54
C GLY A 77 20.44 7.38 -16.44
N GLU A 78 21.69 7.80 -16.63
CA GLU A 78 22.48 8.54 -15.64
C GLU A 78 21.96 9.95 -15.34
N ASP A 79 21.33 10.59 -16.33
CA ASP A 79 20.75 11.92 -16.17
C ASP A 79 19.23 11.92 -16.39
N PRO A 80 18.46 11.46 -15.39
CA PRO A 80 17.02 11.32 -15.51
C PRO A 80 16.29 12.67 -15.60
N TYR A 81 16.89 13.77 -15.13
CA TYR A 81 16.22 15.07 -15.02
C TYR A 81 16.67 16.11 -16.06
N ALA A 82 17.40 15.71 -17.10
CA ALA A 82 17.86 16.60 -18.18
C ALA A 82 16.72 17.46 -18.78
N LEU A 83 15.57 16.83 -19.08
CA LEU A 83 14.41 17.51 -19.64
C LEU A 83 13.81 18.54 -18.67
N ALA A 84 13.71 18.20 -17.38
CA ALA A 84 13.20 19.10 -16.35
C ALA A 84 14.12 20.31 -16.15
N ARG A 85 15.44 20.11 -16.11
CA ARG A 85 16.41 21.21 -16.02
C ARG A 85 16.37 22.13 -17.23
N ALA A 86 16.25 21.57 -18.44
CA ALA A 86 16.11 22.39 -19.64
C ALA A 86 14.81 23.21 -19.64
N ALA A 87 13.70 22.64 -19.15
CA ALA A 87 12.46 23.38 -18.96
C ALA A 87 12.63 24.54 -17.96
N ILE A 88 13.24 24.30 -16.80
CA ILE A 88 13.53 25.34 -15.80
C ILE A 88 14.39 26.46 -16.40
N ALA A 89 15.47 26.10 -17.11
CA ALA A 89 16.38 27.07 -17.74
C ALA A 89 15.67 27.94 -18.80
N GLY A 90 14.66 27.41 -19.47
CA GLY A 90 13.81 28.16 -20.41
C GLY A 90 12.66 28.94 -19.75
N GLY A 91 12.47 28.83 -18.42
CA GLY A 91 11.33 29.41 -17.71
C GLY A 91 9.99 28.67 -17.94
N LEU A 92 10.04 27.40 -18.35
CA LEU A 92 8.86 26.56 -18.55
C LEU A 92 8.48 25.82 -17.27
N HIS A 93 7.21 25.41 -17.20
CA HIS A 93 6.77 24.39 -16.25
C HIS A 93 7.12 22.98 -16.77
N TYR A 94 7.57 22.10 -15.89
CA TYR A 94 7.81 20.68 -16.18
C TYR A 94 6.81 19.83 -15.41
N LEU A 95 6.10 18.97 -16.12
CA LEU A 95 5.14 18.02 -15.55
C LEU A 95 5.46 16.63 -16.09
N ASP A 96 5.20 15.57 -15.33
CA ASP A 96 5.34 14.21 -15.85
C ASP A 96 4.27 13.26 -15.31
N LEU A 97 4.11 12.12 -16.00
CA LEU A 97 3.19 11.04 -15.61
C LEU A 97 3.92 9.87 -14.91
N CYS A 98 5.00 10.16 -14.16
CA CYS A 98 5.88 9.15 -13.59
C CYS A 98 5.19 8.22 -12.57
N ASP A 99 5.46 6.92 -12.71
CA ASP A 99 5.02 5.85 -11.81
C ASP A 99 6.19 5.28 -10.97
N ASN A 100 7.36 5.90 -11.00
CA ASN A 100 8.55 5.43 -10.28
C ASN A 100 8.82 6.27 -9.03
N ALA A 101 8.86 5.61 -7.88
CA ALA A 101 9.07 6.24 -6.57
C ALA A 101 10.38 7.05 -6.47
N THR A 102 11.48 6.49 -6.96
CA THR A 102 12.81 7.12 -6.85
C THR A 102 12.92 8.35 -7.73
N PHE A 103 12.40 8.29 -8.96
CA PHE A 103 12.32 9.44 -9.84
C PHE A 103 11.41 10.54 -9.25
N CYS A 104 10.22 10.17 -8.75
CA CYS A 104 9.31 11.13 -8.13
C CYS A 104 9.95 11.85 -6.94
N ALA A 105 10.61 11.10 -6.04
CA ALA A 105 11.29 11.69 -4.88
C ALA A 105 12.47 12.58 -5.28
N GLY A 106 13.29 12.14 -6.24
CA GLY A 106 14.51 12.82 -6.63
C GLY A 106 14.31 14.12 -7.41
N ILE A 107 13.11 14.38 -7.96
CA ILE A 107 12.79 15.66 -8.62
C ILE A 107 12.97 16.87 -7.68
N THR A 108 12.87 16.65 -6.36
CA THR A 108 13.11 17.68 -5.33
C THR A 108 14.51 18.28 -5.39
N SER A 109 15.48 17.58 -5.99
CA SER A 109 16.83 18.12 -6.24
C SER A 109 16.82 19.41 -7.06
N LEU A 110 15.76 19.67 -7.82
CA LEU A 110 15.60 20.87 -8.65
C LEU A 110 14.80 21.99 -7.96
N ASP A 111 14.42 21.86 -6.68
CA ASP A 111 13.45 22.79 -6.06
C ASP A 111 13.97 24.22 -6.00
N THR A 112 15.25 24.41 -5.63
CA THR A 112 15.90 25.72 -5.58
C THR A 112 15.86 26.42 -6.94
N GLU A 113 16.21 25.70 -8.00
CA GLU A 113 16.28 26.22 -9.37
C GLU A 113 14.87 26.51 -9.91
N ALA A 114 13.92 25.61 -9.67
CA ALA A 114 12.54 25.79 -10.07
C ALA A 114 11.88 26.99 -9.38
N ARG A 115 12.15 27.21 -8.08
CA ARG A 115 11.66 28.39 -7.35
C ARG A 115 12.26 29.68 -7.89
N ALA A 116 13.56 29.69 -8.16
CA ALA A 116 14.24 30.86 -8.71
C ALA A 116 13.68 31.25 -10.09
N ALA A 117 13.33 30.26 -10.92
CA ALA A 117 12.71 30.48 -12.23
C ALA A 117 11.19 30.76 -12.18
N GLY A 118 10.55 30.62 -11.02
CA GLY A 118 9.07 30.66 -10.91
C GLY A 118 8.38 29.47 -11.61
N SER A 119 9.14 28.42 -11.93
CA SER A 119 8.65 27.24 -12.64
C SER A 119 7.94 26.26 -11.71
N CYS A 120 6.92 25.59 -12.25
CA CYS A 120 6.20 24.51 -11.59
C CYS A 120 6.80 23.21 -12.10
N VAL A 121 7.39 22.42 -11.20
CA VAL A 121 8.09 21.19 -11.56
C VAL A 121 7.51 20.05 -10.72
N LEU A 122 6.62 19.26 -11.33
CA LEU A 122 5.87 18.23 -10.60
C LEU A 122 6.02 16.86 -11.24
N SER A 123 6.47 15.90 -10.43
CA SER A 123 6.63 14.51 -10.85
C SER A 123 5.52 13.60 -10.31
N GLY A 124 4.96 12.77 -11.18
CA GLY A 124 3.90 11.82 -10.85
C GLY A 124 2.48 12.42 -10.89
N LEU A 125 2.20 13.31 -11.84
CA LEU A 125 0.86 13.86 -12.08
C LEU A 125 -0.07 12.85 -12.78
N SER A 126 -0.19 11.67 -12.17
CA SER A 126 -0.99 10.54 -12.64
C SER A 126 -1.94 9.98 -11.58
N SER A 127 -2.51 8.79 -11.81
CA SER A 127 -3.36 8.10 -10.81
C SER A 127 -2.63 7.94 -9.47
N VAL A 128 -1.33 7.70 -9.52
CA VAL A 128 -0.42 7.67 -8.36
C VAL A 128 0.81 8.53 -8.69
N PRO A 129 1.34 9.32 -7.74
CA PRO A 129 0.78 9.63 -6.43
C PRO A 129 -0.28 10.76 -6.42
N ALA A 130 -0.54 11.45 -7.53
CA ALA A 130 -1.36 12.66 -7.49
C ALA A 130 -2.83 12.41 -7.13
N LEU A 131 -3.54 11.60 -7.92
CA LEU A 131 -4.97 11.33 -7.63
C LEU A 131 -5.16 10.56 -6.31
N SER A 132 -4.28 9.59 -6.02
CA SER A 132 -4.32 8.82 -4.78
C SER A 132 -4.11 9.70 -3.54
N SER A 133 -3.13 10.61 -3.56
CA SER A 133 -2.87 11.51 -2.42
C SER A 133 -3.99 12.52 -2.20
N ALA A 134 -4.59 13.05 -3.28
CA ALA A 134 -5.74 13.93 -3.19
C ALA A 134 -6.94 13.23 -2.51
N ALA A 135 -7.21 11.97 -2.88
CA ALA A 135 -8.25 11.16 -2.25
C ALA A 135 -7.93 10.82 -0.78
N VAL A 136 -6.66 10.49 -0.45
CA VAL A 136 -6.24 10.27 0.94
C VAL A 136 -6.48 11.53 1.79
N ARG A 137 -6.08 12.71 1.30
CA ARG A 137 -6.32 13.97 2.03
C ARG A 137 -7.81 14.21 2.23
N ALA A 138 -8.64 14.05 1.20
CA ALA A 138 -10.07 14.26 1.30
C ALA A 138 -10.76 13.31 2.31
N LEU A 139 -10.27 12.06 2.44
CA LEU A 139 -10.80 11.09 3.40
C LEU A 139 -10.32 11.32 4.84
N THR A 140 -9.15 11.94 5.01
CA THR A 140 -8.49 12.11 6.32
C THR A 140 -8.70 13.50 6.92
N GLY A 141 -8.93 14.53 6.12
CA GLY A 141 -8.96 15.91 6.59
C GLY A 141 -7.62 16.27 7.22
N SER A 142 -7.62 16.60 8.52
CA SER A 142 -6.41 16.88 9.30
C SER A 142 -5.89 15.66 10.10
N GLU A 143 -6.61 14.55 10.11
CA GLU A 143 -6.23 13.35 10.86
C GLU A 143 -5.06 12.61 10.21
N ALA A 144 -4.16 12.04 11.02
CA ALA A 144 -3.14 11.12 10.51
C ALA A 144 -3.75 9.72 10.32
N PRO A 145 -3.81 9.18 9.09
CA PRO A 145 -4.35 7.85 8.86
C PRO A 145 -3.43 6.77 9.44
N GLN A 146 -3.98 5.78 10.13
CA GLN A 146 -3.24 4.61 10.59
C GLN A 146 -2.87 3.68 9.42
N VAL A 147 -3.80 3.53 8.47
CA VAL A 147 -3.66 2.65 7.31
C VAL A 147 -4.09 3.41 6.07
N ILE A 148 -3.30 3.30 5.00
CA ILE A 148 -3.68 3.70 3.65
C ILE A 148 -3.58 2.47 2.75
N GLU A 149 -4.64 2.15 2.03
CA GLU A 149 -4.63 1.15 0.96
C GLU A 149 -5.16 1.77 -0.34
N THR A 150 -4.35 1.71 -1.38
CA THR A 150 -4.71 2.16 -2.72
C THR A 150 -4.73 0.98 -3.68
N ALA A 151 -5.67 0.97 -4.64
CA ALA A 151 -5.73 -0.07 -5.65
C ALA A 151 -6.21 0.46 -7.00
N ILE A 152 -5.57 0.01 -8.09
CA ILE A 152 -5.96 0.29 -9.47
C ILE A 152 -6.32 -1.01 -10.16
N LEU A 153 -7.58 -1.13 -10.58
CA LEU A 153 -8.24 -2.36 -10.99
C LEU A 153 -8.88 -2.17 -12.37
N PRO A 154 -8.08 -2.11 -13.45
CA PRO A 154 -8.56 -1.83 -14.80
C PRO A 154 -9.39 -2.98 -15.39
N GLY A 155 -10.24 -2.63 -16.36
CA GLY A 155 -10.92 -3.59 -17.22
C GLY A 155 -9.95 -4.20 -18.24
N ASN A 156 -10.23 -5.43 -18.67
CA ASN A 156 -9.38 -6.10 -19.64
C ASN A 156 -9.41 -5.47 -21.04
N ARG A 157 -10.44 -4.70 -21.42
CA ARG A 157 -10.45 -4.03 -22.73
C ARG A 157 -9.62 -2.73 -22.77
N SER A 158 -9.18 -2.23 -21.61
CA SER A 158 -8.38 -1.00 -21.55
C SER A 158 -7.00 -1.21 -22.21
N PRO A 159 -6.57 -0.38 -23.18
CA PRO A 159 -5.25 -0.51 -23.81
C PRO A 159 -4.11 -0.44 -22.79
N ARG A 160 -3.06 -1.24 -23.03
CA ARG A 160 -1.85 -1.31 -22.21
C ARG A 160 -0.65 -0.83 -23.00
N GLY A 161 -0.02 0.24 -22.53
CA GLY A 161 1.23 0.72 -23.10
C GLY A 161 2.38 -0.26 -22.86
N LEU A 162 3.32 -0.33 -23.80
CA LEU A 162 4.55 -1.11 -23.64
C LEU A 162 5.36 -0.67 -22.41
N SER A 163 5.35 0.62 -22.09
CA SER A 163 6.01 1.18 -20.90
C SER A 163 5.45 0.61 -19.61
N VAL A 164 4.12 0.60 -19.46
CA VAL A 164 3.41 0.01 -18.30
C VAL A 164 3.69 -1.48 -18.19
N MET A 165 3.61 -2.23 -19.31
CA MET A 165 3.92 -3.66 -19.30
C MET A 165 5.38 -3.93 -18.90
N THR A 166 6.33 -3.12 -19.38
CA THR A 166 7.74 -3.21 -19.00
C THR A 166 7.92 -2.93 -17.50
N SER A 167 7.27 -1.88 -16.99
CA SER A 167 7.28 -1.51 -15.56
C SER A 167 6.77 -2.67 -14.70
N ILE A 168 5.58 -3.22 -15.02
CA ILE A 168 5.01 -4.34 -14.28
C ILE A 168 5.91 -5.57 -14.33
N LEU A 169 6.30 -6.00 -15.54
CA LEU A 169 7.11 -7.21 -15.71
C LEU A 169 8.46 -7.09 -15.01
N SER A 170 9.09 -5.92 -14.99
CA SER A 170 10.39 -5.71 -14.33
C SER A 170 10.35 -6.06 -12.84
N GLN A 171 9.25 -5.75 -12.15
CA GLN A 171 9.08 -5.93 -10.71
C GLN A 171 8.50 -7.31 -10.31
N VAL A 172 7.79 -7.98 -11.21
CA VAL A 172 7.10 -9.26 -10.92
C VAL A 172 8.07 -10.33 -10.40
N GLY A 173 7.82 -10.87 -9.21
CA GLY A 173 8.69 -11.87 -8.58
C GLY A 173 9.97 -11.31 -7.96
N ARG A 174 10.21 -9.98 -8.03
CA ARG A 174 11.34 -9.31 -7.38
C ARG A 174 10.96 -8.84 -5.98
N PRO A 175 11.92 -8.76 -5.04
CA PRO A 175 11.65 -8.18 -3.73
C PRO A 175 11.35 -6.69 -3.87
N MET A 176 10.38 -6.20 -3.10
CA MET A 176 10.05 -4.77 -3.04
C MET A 176 9.85 -4.34 -1.59
N PRO A 177 10.23 -3.10 -1.22
CA PRO A 177 9.94 -2.55 0.10
C PRO A 177 8.46 -2.21 0.25
N VAL A 178 7.89 -2.48 1.43
CA VAL A 178 6.54 -2.05 1.82
C VAL A 178 6.58 -1.47 3.24
N TRP A 179 5.85 -0.39 3.47
CA TRP A 179 5.73 0.22 4.79
C TRP A 179 4.53 -0.36 5.54
N ARG A 180 4.77 -1.11 6.61
CA ARG A 180 3.70 -1.78 7.35
C ARG A 180 4.01 -1.86 8.84
N GLY A 181 3.07 -1.38 9.66
CA GLY A 181 3.24 -1.30 11.12
C GLY A 181 4.38 -0.37 11.55
N GLY A 182 4.59 0.74 10.85
CA GLY A 182 5.65 1.71 11.17
C GLY A 182 7.07 1.24 10.84
N ARG A 183 7.22 0.23 9.97
CA ARG A 183 8.52 -0.32 9.58
C ARG A 183 8.55 -0.74 8.12
N TRP A 184 9.70 -0.56 7.49
CA TRP A 184 10.01 -1.15 6.19
C TRP A 184 10.08 -2.67 6.29
N ARG A 185 9.31 -3.36 5.45
CA ARG A 185 9.29 -4.81 5.28
C ARG A 185 9.58 -5.16 3.83
N ARG A 186 9.98 -6.40 3.59
CA ARG A 186 10.16 -6.93 2.25
C ARG A 186 8.90 -7.70 1.84
N ALA A 187 8.31 -7.29 0.73
CA ALA A 187 7.29 -8.04 0.00
C ALA A 187 7.86 -8.52 -1.34
N THR A 188 7.03 -9.20 -2.12
CA THR A 188 7.38 -9.64 -3.48
C THR A 188 6.44 -8.97 -4.48
N GLY A 189 6.98 -8.44 -5.57
CA GLY A 189 6.19 -7.91 -6.67
C GLY A 189 5.26 -8.98 -7.24
N TRP A 190 4.01 -8.60 -7.47
CA TRP A 190 2.91 -9.48 -7.85
C TRP A 190 2.61 -10.59 -6.83
N SER A 191 2.39 -10.21 -5.57
CA SER A 191 2.04 -11.14 -4.48
C SER A 191 0.89 -10.61 -3.60
N GLY A 192 0.51 -11.37 -2.56
CA GLY A 192 -0.48 -10.95 -1.56
C GLY A 192 -1.85 -10.55 -2.15
N PRO A 193 -2.53 -11.45 -2.89
CA PRO A 193 -3.77 -11.11 -3.57
C PRO A 193 -4.89 -10.72 -2.60
N ARG A 194 -5.63 -9.66 -2.92
CA ARG A 194 -6.81 -9.21 -2.17
C ARG A 194 -7.99 -9.03 -3.11
N ARG A 195 -9.19 -9.41 -2.65
CA ARG A 195 -10.44 -9.14 -3.38
C ARG A 195 -11.00 -7.79 -2.97
N TYR A 196 -11.42 -7.02 -3.96
CA TYR A 196 -12.06 -5.73 -3.85
C TYR A 196 -13.50 -5.85 -4.31
N ARG A 197 -14.44 -5.43 -3.47
CA ARG A 197 -15.83 -5.18 -3.86
C ARG A 197 -15.94 -3.70 -4.16
N LEU A 198 -16.40 -3.40 -5.36
CA LEU A 198 -16.40 -2.07 -5.94
C LEU A 198 -17.83 -1.67 -6.30
N PRO A 199 -18.08 -0.38 -6.53
CA PRO A 199 -19.39 0.11 -6.97
C PRO A 199 -19.95 -0.66 -8.17
N GLY A 200 -21.28 -0.78 -8.24
CA GLY A 200 -21.96 -1.49 -9.32
C GLY A 200 -21.78 -3.01 -9.30
N GLY A 201 -21.50 -3.60 -8.14
CA GLY A 201 -21.37 -5.06 -7.95
C GLY A 201 -20.07 -5.65 -8.49
N LEU A 202 -19.12 -4.81 -8.90
CA LEU A 202 -17.88 -5.24 -9.51
C LEU A 202 -16.95 -5.88 -8.46
N VAL A 203 -16.46 -7.09 -8.74
CA VAL A 203 -15.46 -7.74 -7.90
C VAL A 203 -14.17 -7.92 -8.71
N ARG A 204 -13.07 -7.47 -8.13
CA ARG A 204 -11.73 -7.54 -8.72
C ARG A 204 -10.72 -8.08 -7.72
N GLN A 205 -9.62 -8.64 -8.24
CA GLN A 205 -8.50 -9.07 -7.41
C GLN A 205 -7.30 -8.20 -7.74
N GLY A 206 -6.73 -7.57 -6.70
CA GLY A 206 -5.49 -6.81 -6.79
C GLY A 206 -4.32 -7.59 -6.21
N TRP A 207 -3.12 -7.32 -6.73
CA TRP A 207 -1.85 -7.92 -6.34
C TRP A 207 -0.84 -6.80 -6.05
N GLN A 208 0.00 -7.00 -5.05
CA GLN A 208 0.95 -5.98 -4.63
C GLN A 208 1.98 -5.70 -5.73
N ILE A 209 2.27 -4.43 -5.96
CA ILE A 209 3.29 -3.95 -6.90
C ILE A 209 3.81 -2.59 -6.42
N GLU A 210 5.01 -2.21 -6.82
CA GLU A 210 5.62 -0.96 -6.41
C GLU A 210 5.09 0.23 -7.22
N VAL A 211 4.75 1.29 -6.51
CA VAL A 211 4.31 2.60 -7.00
C VAL A 211 4.85 3.70 -6.08
N PRO A 212 4.80 4.99 -6.47
CA PRO A 212 5.31 6.08 -5.65
C PRO A 212 4.64 6.20 -4.28
N ASP A 213 3.33 5.90 -4.17
CA ASP A 213 2.58 5.92 -2.91
C ASP A 213 3.31 5.16 -1.78
N LEU A 214 3.83 3.97 -2.07
CA LEU A 214 4.47 3.11 -1.07
C LEU A 214 5.70 3.77 -0.42
N ALA A 215 6.42 4.59 -1.18
CA ALA A 215 7.61 5.29 -0.73
C ALA A 215 7.28 6.66 -0.10
N LEU A 216 6.30 7.36 -0.69
CA LEU A 216 6.04 8.77 -0.43
C LEU A 216 5.01 8.99 0.71
N PHE A 217 3.96 8.18 0.77
CA PHE A 217 2.86 8.38 1.72
C PHE A 217 3.23 8.16 3.19
N PRO A 218 4.12 7.22 3.57
CA PRO A 218 4.47 7.02 4.97
C PRO A 218 4.93 8.30 5.67
N ALA A 219 5.87 9.03 5.05
CA ALA A 219 6.39 10.27 5.60
C ALA A 219 5.39 11.43 5.42
N HIS A 220 4.73 11.50 4.27
CA HIS A 220 3.83 12.61 3.93
C HIS A 220 2.56 12.66 4.78
N PHE A 221 1.93 11.50 5.04
CA PHE A 221 0.70 11.41 5.82
C PHE A 221 0.93 10.94 7.27
N GLY A 222 2.15 10.53 7.63
CA GLY A 222 2.44 9.95 8.95
C GLY A 222 1.76 8.59 9.16
N ALA A 223 1.51 7.84 8.09
CA ALA A 223 0.76 6.58 8.15
C ALA A 223 1.60 5.43 8.70
N ASN A 224 0.99 4.51 9.46
CA ASN A 224 1.67 3.31 9.98
C ASN A 224 1.75 2.20 8.93
N THR A 225 0.77 2.10 8.05
CA THR A 225 0.75 1.13 6.96
C THR A 225 0.35 1.81 5.66
N VAL A 226 1.11 1.55 4.60
CA VAL A 226 0.78 1.94 3.23
C VAL A 226 0.88 0.71 2.33
N GLU A 227 -0.22 0.34 1.69
CA GLU A 227 -0.27 -0.75 0.72
C GLU A 227 -0.84 -0.28 -0.62
N PHE A 228 -0.29 -0.82 -1.71
CA PHE A 228 -0.81 -0.64 -3.06
C PHE A 228 -1.04 -1.98 -3.74
N ARG A 229 -2.12 -2.10 -4.54
CA ARG A 229 -2.39 -3.28 -5.36
C ARG A 229 -2.86 -2.92 -6.78
N ALA A 230 -2.30 -3.59 -7.79
CA ALA A 230 -2.77 -3.52 -9.17
C ALA A 230 -3.55 -4.78 -9.56
N GLY A 231 -4.59 -4.64 -10.37
CA GLY A 231 -5.43 -5.74 -10.83
C GLY A 231 -5.25 -6.08 -12.31
N LEU A 232 -5.51 -7.35 -12.64
CA LEU A 232 -5.85 -7.80 -14.00
C LEU A 232 -7.17 -8.55 -13.90
N GLU A 233 -8.13 -8.18 -14.74
CA GLU A 233 -9.49 -8.74 -14.68
C GLU A 233 -9.49 -10.26 -14.94
N LEU A 234 -8.78 -10.73 -15.96
CA LEU A 234 -8.80 -12.14 -16.35
C LEU A 234 -7.96 -13.02 -15.42
N ALA A 235 -8.53 -14.18 -15.07
CA ALA A 235 -7.87 -15.17 -14.22
C ALA A 235 -6.58 -15.70 -14.85
N ALA A 236 -6.61 -16.01 -16.15
CA ALA A 236 -5.46 -16.48 -16.90
C ALA A 236 -4.28 -15.48 -16.81
N MET A 237 -4.55 -14.19 -16.96
CA MET A 237 -3.50 -13.16 -16.91
C MET A 237 -2.94 -12.99 -15.50
N ARG A 238 -3.81 -12.83 -14.48
CA ARG A 238 -3.33 -12.58 -13.11
C ARG A 238 -2.57 -13.76 -12.51
N TYR A 239 -3.04 -14.99 -12.75
CA TYR A 239 -2.38 -16.19 -12.24
C TYR A 239 -1.22 -16.63 -13.14
N GLY A 240 -1.28 -16.37 -14.44
CA GLY A 240 -0.12 -16.52 -15.33
C GLY A 240 1.04 -15.62 -14.89
N LEU A 241 0.75 -14.37 -14.53
CA LEU A 241 1.75 -13.45 -14.00
C LEU A 241 2.25 -13.87 -12.60
N ALA A 242 1.40 -14.47 -11.77
CA ALA A 242 1.83 -15.08 -10.50
C ALA A 242 2.74 -16.31 -10.71
N GLY A 243 2.44 -17.15 -11.72
CA GLY A 243 3.32 -18.24 -12.14
C GLY A 243 4.67 -17.73 -12.63
N PHE A 244 4.67 -16.67 -13.45
CA PHE A 244 5.89 -15.99 -13.88
C PHE A 244 6.66 -15.38 -12.70
N ALA A 245 5.96 -14.81 -11.71
CA ALA A 245 6.57 -14.33 -10.46
C ALA A 245 7.28 -15.46 -9.71
N ALA A 246 6.65 -16.62 -9.58
CA ALA A 246 7.25 -17.80 -8.95
C ALA A 246 8.48 -18.28 -9.72
N LEU A 247 8.40 -18.32 -11.06
CA LEU A 247 9.52 -18.69 -11.92
C LEU A 247 10.71 -17.72 -11.77
N ARG A 248 10.46 -16.40 -11.79
CA ARG A 248 11.50 -15.36 -11.64
C ARG A 248 12.17 -15.34 -10.27
N ARG A 249 11.56 -15.95 -9.25
CA ARG A 249 12.19 -16.13 -7.94
C ARG A 249 13.23 -17.24 -7.93
N CYS A 250 13.06 -18.24 -8.80
CA CYS A 250 13.98 -19.37 -8.90
C CYS A 250 14.98 -19.21 -10.04
N LEU A 251 14.60 -18.52 -11.12
CA LEU A 251 15.41 -18.32 -12.32
C LEU A 251 15.59 -16.82 -12.62
N PRO A 252 16.80 -16.33 -12.91
CA PRO A 252 17.07 -14.92 -13.20
C PRO A 252 16.66 -14.55 -14.63
N ILE A 253 15.36 -14.62 -14.95
CA ILE A 253 14.84 -14.25 -16.27
C ILE A 253 14.86 -12.71 -16.42
N PRO A 254 15.63 -12.17 -17.39
CA PRO A 254 15.65 -10.74 -17.65
C PRO A 254 14.38 -10.29 -18.36
N VAL A 255 13.92 -9.07 -18.07
CA VAL A 255 12.78 -8.45 -18.76
C VAL A 255 13.33 -7.62 -19.90
N ASN A 256 13.58 -8.29 -21.03
CA ASN A 256 14.06 -7.65 -22.26
C ASN A 256 12.90 -7.42 -23.25
N ARG A 257 13.18 -6.72 -24.34
CA ARG A 257 12.17 -6.41 -25.38
C ARG A 257 11.45 -7.66 -25.92
N PRO A 258 12.12 -8.79 -26.22
CA PRO A 258 11.45 -10.03 -26.61
C PRO A 258 10.40 -10.50 -25.60
N VAL A 259 10.75 -10.58 -24.30
CA VAL A 259 9.83 -11.01 -23.24
C VAL A 259 8.62 -10.09 -23.18
N VAL A 260 8.82 -8.77 -23.16
CA VAL A 260 7.72 -7.80 -23.12
C VAL A 260 6.80 -7.95 -24.35
N ARG A 261 7.36 -8.19 -25.55
CA ARG A 261 6.58 -8.41 -26.77
C ARG A 261 5.76 -9.70 -26.71
N THR A 262 6.32 -10.79 -26.19
CA THR A 262 5.59 -12.06 -26.01
C THR A 262 4.40 -11.88 -25.06
N PHE A 263 4.62 -11.21 -23.92
CA PHE A 263 3.54 -10.90 -22.99
C PHE A 263 2.49 -9.96 -23.60
N LYS A 264 2.92 -8.97 -24.39
CA LYS A 264 1.99 -8.11 -25.13
C LYS A 264 1.12 -8.91 -26.10
N LEU A 265 1.73 -9.77 -26.92
CA LEU A 265 0.99 -10.61 -27.87
C LEU A 265 -0.03 -11.48 -27.14
N ALA A 266 0.36 -12.14 -26.06
CA ALA A 266 -0.54 -12.94 -25.24
C ALA A 266 -1.68 -12.11 -24.63
N ALA A 267 -1.40 -10.89 -24.17
CA ALA A 267 -2.42 -9.98 -23.65
C ALA A 267 -3.36 -9.46 -24.75
N ASP A 268 -2.85 -9.18 -25.95
CA ASP A 268 -3.64 -8.73 -27.09
C ASP A 268 -4.61 -9.82 -27.57
N LEU A 269 -4.16 -11.09 -27.60
CA LEU A 269 -5.01 -12.25 -27.91
C LEU A 269 -6.18 -12.40 -26.92
N LEU A 270 -5.99 -11.94 -25.69
CA LEU A 270 -7.01 -11.97 -24.65
C LEU A 270 -7.83 -10.67 -24.56
N ALA A 271 -7.55 -9.66 -25.38
CA ALA A 271 -8.12 -8.31 -25.21
C ALA A 271 -9.64 -8.23 -25.41
N SER A 272 -10.23 -9.11 -26.23
CA SER A 272 -11.67 -9.16 -26.48
C SER A 272 -12.48 -9.71 -25.30
N PHE A 273 -11.83 -10.48 -24.41
CA PHE A 273 -12.47 -11.06 -23.23
C PHE A 273 -12.55 -10.05 -22.07
N GLY A 274 -13.48 -10.28 -21.15
CA GLY A 274 -13.70 -9.38 -20.01
C GLY A 274 -14.43 -8.09 -20.40
N SER A 275 -14.28 -7.07 -19.56
CA SER A 275 -14.98 -5.79 -19.66
C SER A 275 -14.01 -4.64 -19.94
N GLY A 276 -14.51 -3.47 -20.32
CA GLY A 276 -13.72 -2.24 -20.28
C GLY A 276 -13.89 -1.43 -19.00
N ARG A 277 -14.70 -1.90 -18.04
CA ARG A 277 -14.97 -1.18 -16.79
C ARG A 277 -13.78 -1.33 -15.85
N GLY A 278 -13.22 -0.21 -15.44
CA GLY A 278 -12.11 -0.12 -14.49
C GLY A 278 -12.55 0.52 -13.19
N SER A 279 -11.72 0.39 -12.15
CA SER A 279 -11.92 1.14 -10.91
C SER A 279 -10.61 1.47 -10.22
N MET A 280 -10.60 2.55 -9.48
CA MET A 280 -9.60 2.86 -8.47
C MET A 280 -10.28 2.90 -7.09
N SER A 281 -9.60 2.36 -6.08
CA SER A 281 -10.07 2.34 -4.69
C SER A 281 -9.02 2.95 -3.80
N VAL A 282 -9.40 3.92 -2.98
CA VAL A 282 -8.58 4.49 -1.91
C VAL A 282 -9.30 4.25 -0.61
N MET A 283 -8.63 3.59 0.33
CA MET A 283 -9.16 3.30 1.66
C MET A 283 -8.19 3.86 2.70
N VAL A 284 -8.74 4.53 3.70
CA VAL A 284 -7.98 4.94 4.87
C VAL A 284 -8.64 4.39 6.13
N ILE A 285 -7.83 4.11 7.15
CA ILE A 285 -8.32 4.00 8.52
C ILE A 285 -7.83 5.24 9.26
N ALA A 286 -8.75 6.11 9.65
CA ALA A 286 -8.50 7.33 10.41
C ALA A 286 -9.48 7.36 11.61
N GLY A 287 -8.97 7.70 12.79
CA GLY A 287 -9.73 7.53 14.04
C GLY A 287 -10.17 6.07 14.24
N GLN A 288 -11.49 5.87 14.40
CA GLN A 288 -12.13 4.55 14.53
C GLN A 288 -12.99 4.23 13.30
N GLU A 289 -12.67 4.82 12.15
CA GLU A 289 -13.43 4.66 10.92
C GLU A 289 -12.55 4.16 9.79
N ARG A 290 -13.12 3.28 8.98
CA ARG A 290 -12.59 2.92 7.67
C ARG A 290 -13.39 3.67 6.63
N ARG A 291 -12.72 4.54 5.91
CA ARG A 291 -13.30 5.43 4.91
C ARG A 291 -12.79 5.04 3.54
N TRP A 292 -13.66 5.07 2.54
CA TRP A 292 -13.32 4.76 1.16
C TRP A 292 -13.71 5.90 0.23
N TRP A 293 -12.91 6.05 -0.81
CA TRP A 293 -13.30 6.66 -2.06
C TRP A 293 -13.07 5.66 -3.18
N HIS A 294 -14.11 5.42 -3.96
CA HIS A 294 -14.08 4.58 -5.14
C HIS A 294 -14.32 5.44 -6.37
N LEU A 295 -13.48 5.26 -7.38
CA LEU A 295 -13.70 5.76 -8.73
C LEU A 295 -14.03 4.57 -9.60
N LEU A 296 -15.20 4.58 -10.24
CA LEU A 296 -15.61 3.62 -11.26
C LEU A 296 -15.58 4.33 -12.61
N VAL A 297 -15.02 3.66 -13.62
CA VAL A 297 -14.94 4.21 -14.97
C VAL A 297 -15.50 3.18 -15.96
N GLU A 298 -16.37 3.65 -16.85
CA GLU A 298 -17.00 2.83 -17.87
C GLU A 298 -16.06 2.50 -19.05
N ASP A 299 -16.50 1.59 -19.92
CA ASP A 299 -15.74 1.16 -21.09
C ASP A 299 -15.34 2.35 -21.98
N GLY A 300 -14.08 2.37 -22.42
CA GLY A 300 -13.48 3.43 -23.22
C GLY A 300 -12.74 4.52 -22.43
N ASP A 301 -13.21 4.88 -21.23
CA ASP A 301 -12.72 6.08 -20.53
C ASP A 301 -11.61 5.79 -19.49
N GLY A 302 -11.43 4.54 -19.09
CA GLY A 302 -10.39 4.13 -18.14
C GLY A 302 -8.96 4.62 -18.46
N PRO A 303 -8.51 4.59 -19.73
CA PRO A 303 -7.19 5.11 -20.11
C PRO A 303 -6.99 6.62 -19.96
N PHE A 304 -8.04 7.40 -19.71
CA PHE A 304 -7.93 8.84 -19.46
C PHE A 304 -7.58 9.15 -18.00
N ILE A 305 -7.91 8.26 -17.05
CA ILE A 305 -7.70 8.48 -15.61
C ILE A 305 -6.25 8.88 -15.26
N PRO A 306 -5.20 8.24 -15.83
CA PRO A 306 -3.81 8.62 -15.57
C PRO A 306 -3.42 10.03 -16.03
N ALA A 307 -4.23 10.71 -16.84
CA ALA A 307 -3.99 12.08 -17.31
C ALA A 307 -4.78 13.15 -16.54
N ILE A 308 -5.71 12.74 -15.67
CA ILE A 308 -6.64 13.65 -14.99
C ILE A 308 -5.94 14.61 -14.07
N ALA A 309 -4.91 14.17 -13.34
CA ALA A 309 -4.21 15.06 -12.42
C ALA A 309 -3.48 16.20 -13.14
N THR A 310 -2.87 15.91 -14.29
CA THR A 310 -2.27 16.94 -15.15
C THR A 310 -3.32 17.90 -15.71
N ARG A 311 -4.46 17.37 -16.21
CA ARG A 311 -5.56 18.19 -16.71
C ARG A 311 -6.11 19.12 -15.61
N ALA A 312 -6.40 18.58 -14.44
CA ALA A 312 -6.91 19.33 -13.29
C ALA A 312 -5.97 20.47 -12.90
N LEU A 313 -4.66 20.19 -12.83
CA LEU A 313 -3.66 21.20 -12.52
C LEU A 313 -3.62 22.32 -13.58
N LEU A 314 -3.64 21.96 -14.87
CA LEU A 314 -3.54 22.93 -15.98
C LEU A 314 -4.81 23.76 -16.22
N ARG A 315 -5.93 23.41 -15.58
CA ARG A 315 -7.13 24.27 -15.51
C ARG A 315 -6.98 25.46 -14.55
N ARG A 316 -5.95 25.47 -13.70
CA ARG A 316 -5.67 26.61 -12.82
C ARG A 316 -5.08 27.78 -13.61
N ASN A 317 -5.39 29.00 -13.18
CA ASN A 317 -4.78 30.21 -13.73
C ASN A 317 -3.33 30.40 -13.24
N THR A 318 -3.00 29.86 -12.08
CA THR A 318 -1.67 29.95 -11.46
C THR A 318 -1.18 28.57 -11.04
N LEU A 319 0.11 28.31 -11.29
CA LEU A 319 0.76 27.06 -10.93
C LEU A 319 1.75 27.28 -9.78
N PRO A 320 1.90 26.32 -8.85
CA PRO A 320 2.81 26.47 -7.72
C PRO A 320 4.27 26.40 -8.19
N ALA A 321 5.10 27.35 -7.75
CA ALA A 321 6.52 27.32 -8.01
C ALA A 321 7.26 26.28 -7.13
N GLY A 322 8.33 25.70 -7.68
CA GLY A 322 9.18 24.72 -7.03
C GLY A 322 9.10 23.31 -7.63
N ALA A 323 9.98 22.43 -7.17
CA ALA A 323 10.12 21.06 -7.64
C ALA A 323 9.80 20.03 -6.55
N ARG A 324 8.82 19.15 -6.80
CA ARG A 324 8.41 18.12 -5.84
C ARG A 324 7.60 16.98 -6.47
N PRO A 325 7.48 15.82 -5.81
CA PRO A 325 6.44 14.86 -6.12
C PRO A 325 5.06 15.51 -6.10
N ALA A 326 4.16 15.04 -6.96
CA ALA A 326 2.80 15.56 -7.11
C ALA A 326 1.85 15.12 -5.98
N LEU A 327 2.36 15.03 -4.75
CA LEU A 327 1.57 14.78 -3.55
C LEU A 327 0.66 15.99 -3.27
N GLU A 328 -0.65 15.75 -3.21
CA GLU A 328 -1.66 16.79 -2.98
C GLU A 328 -1.48 18.00 -3.94
N ALA A 329 -0.97 17.75 -5.15
CA ALA A 329 -0.80 18.80 -6.17
C ALA A 329 -2.14 19.37 -6.64
N ILE A 330 -3.19 18.55 -6.54
CA ILE A 330 -4.59 18.85 -6.83
C ILE A 330 -5.47 18.36 -5.68
N THR A 331 -6.68 18.90 -5.56
CA THR A 331 -7.71 18.39 -4.65
C THR A 331 -8.53 17.28 -5.30
N GLN A 332 -9.28 16.53 -4.49
CA GLN A 332 -10.22 15.54 -5.03
C GLN A 332 -11.31 16.22 -5.86
N GLU A 333 -11.81 17.38 -5.44
CA GLU A 333 -12.83 18.13 -6.16
C GLU A 333 -12.33 18.59 -7.54
N GLU A 334 -11.08 19.07 -7.63
CA GLU A 334 -10.46 19.43 -8.91
C GLU A 334 -10.31 18.22 -9.83
N ALA A 335 -9.96 17.05 -9.29
CA ALA A 335 -9.92 15.81 -10.06
C ALA A 335 -11.30 15.44 -10.61
N GLU A 336 -12.34 15.47 -9.77
CA GLU A 336 -13.72 15.16 -10.15
C GLU A 336 -14.25 16.14 -11.19
N ALA A 337 -13.96 17.44 -11.05
CA ALA A 337 -14.27 18.45 -12.05
C ALA A 337 -13.53 18.20 -13.38
N ALA A 338 -12.28 17.73 -13.33
CA ALA A 338 -11.49 17.34 -14.49
C ALA A 338 -11.95 16.03 -15.16
N MET A 339 -12.89 15.30 -14.55
CA MET A 339 -13.52 14.09 -15.09
C MET A 339 -14.98 14.30 -15.50
N SER A 340 -15.52 15.53 -15.40
CA SER A 340 -16.95 15.83 -15.59
C SER A 340 -17.50 15.45 -16.97
N ASP A 341 -16.62 15.28 -17.93
CA ASP A 341 -16.90 14.97 -19.32
C ASP A 341 -16.50 13.54 -19.74
N LEU A 342 -16.18 12.70 -18.76
CA LEU A 342 -15.92 11.27 -18.89
C LEU A 342 -17.03 10.47 -18.19
N LYS A 343 -17.19 9.20 -18.56
CA LYS A 343 -18.13 8.27 -17.93
C LYS A 343 -17.52 7.70 -16.65
N VAL A 344 -17.36 8.57 -15.67
CA VAL A 344 -16.81 8.28 -14.35
C VAL A 344 -17.88 8.48 -13.29
N ARG A 345 -17.91 7.59 -12.30
CA ARG A 345 -18.72 7.73 -11.09
C ARG A 345 -17.83 7.58 -9.88
N THR A 346 -17.96 8.50 -8.93
CA THR A 346 -17.28 8.40 -7.63
C THR A 346 -18.28 8.04 -6.54
N GLU A 347 -17.83 7.25 -5.56
CA GLU A 347 -18.61 6.92 -4.37
C GLU A 347 -17.70 7.05 -3.15
N ARG A 348 -18.26 7.56 -2.05
CA ARG A 348 -17.62 7.53 -0.73
C ARG A 348 -18.39 6.58 0.18
N ALA A 349 -17.68 5.85 1.02
CA ALA A 349 -18.27 4.99 2.04
C ALA A 349 -17.49 5.13 3.35
N CYS A 350 -18.16 4.88 4.47
CA CYS A 350 -17.55 4.84 5.79
C CYS A 350 -18.15 3.67 6.57
N GLU A 351 -17.31 2.94 7.30
CA GLU A 351 -17.74 1.97 8.31
C GLU A 351 -16.92 2.14 9.60
N PRO A 352 -17.51 1.88 10.77
CA PRO A 352 -16.74 1.83 12.01
C PRO A 352 -15.75 0.66 11.99
N VAL A 353 -14.53 0.91 12.45
CA VAL A 353 -13.52 -0.12 12.72
C VAL A 353 -13.57 -0.46 14.19
N VAL A 354 -13.96 -1.70 14.51
CA VAL A 354 -13.94 -2.19 15.87
C VAL A 354 -12.82 -3.24 16.00
N PRO A 355 -11.72 -2.93 16.72
CA PRO A 355 -10.65 -3.89 17.01
C PRO A 355 -11.17 -5.14 17.74
N LEU A 356 -10.36 -6.21 17.76
CA LEU A 356 -10.84 -7.51 18.24
C LEU A 356 -11.33 -7.50 19.69
N PHE A 357 -10.60 -6.84 20.60
CA PHE A 357 -10.91 -6.83 22.02
C PHE A 357 -12.13 -5.98 22.38
N PRO A 358 -12.26 -4.71 21.91
CA PRO A 358 -13.50 -3.95 22.06
C PRO A 358 -14.73 -4.72 21.55
N ARG A 359 -14.60 -5.44 20.43
CA ARG A 359 -15.69 -6.26 19.88
C ARG A 359 -16.10 -7.43 20.78
N VAL A 360 -15.16 -8.03 21.54
CA VAL A 360 -15.44 -9.16 22.43
C VAL A 360 -15.90 -8.71 23.81
N LEU A 361 -15.25 -7.68 24.38
CA LEU A 361 -15.52 -7.17 25.72
C LEU A 361 -16.70 -6.19 25.78
N GLY A 362 -17.03 -5.54 24.66
CA GLY A 362 -18.06 -4.51 24.60
C GLY A 362 -17.75 -3.34 25.55
N PRO A 363 -18.75 -2.78 26.26
CA PRO A 363 -18.55 -1.66 27.17
C PRO A 363 -17.53 -1.92 28.30
N ALA A 364 -17.31 -3.18 28.68
CA ALA A 364 -16.32 -3.54 29.68
C ALA A 364 -14.87 -3.26 29.23
N PHE A 365 -14.64 -3.03 27.93
CA PHE A 365 -13.33 -2.58 27.45
C PHE A 365 -12.99 -1.16 27.94
N GLU A 366 -14.00 -0.30 28.09
CA GLU A 366 -13.80 1.10 28.47
C GLU A 366 -13.46 1.29 29.95
N THR A 367 -13.68 0.26 30.78
CA THR A 367 -13.26 0.26 32.20
C THR A 367 -11.79 -0.10 32.38
N LEU A 368 -11.11 -0.56 31.32
CA LEU A 368 -9.70 -0.91 31.37
C LEU A 368 -8.81 0.35 31.30
N PRO A 369 -7.69 0.38 32.05
CA PRO A 369 -6.69 1.44 31.96
C PRO A 369 -6.20 1.70 30.52
N ALA A 370 -5.85 2.96 30.25
CA ALA A 370 -5.41 3.41 28.92
C ALA A 370 -4.24 2.59 28.34
N PRO A 371 -3.20 2.19 29.10
CA PRO A 371 -2.12 1.33 28.56
C PRO A 371 -2.60 -0.05 28.07
N ILE A 372 -3.62 -0.64 28.73
CA ILE A 372 -4.22 -1.91 28.30
C ILE A 372 -5.06 -1.68 27.04
N ARG A 373 -5.87 -0.62 27.00
CA ARG A 373 -6.69 -0.31 25.82
C ARG A 373 -5.82 -0.07 24.59
N ALA A 374 -4.74 0.71 24.72
CA ALA A 374 -3.83 1.05 23.63
C ALA A 374 -3.26 -0.20 22.94
N THR A 375 -2.89 -1.22 23.71
CA THR A 375 -2.34 -2.46 23.12
C THR A 375 -3.35 -3.26 22.31
N HIS A 376 -4.65 -3.08 22.56
CA HIS A 376 -5.71 -3.86 21.92
C HIS A 376 -6.54 -3.06 20.90
N GLN A 377 -6.04 -1.88 20.50
CA GLN A 377 -6.63 -1.03 19.46
C GLN A 377 -5.92 -1.17 18.09
N THR A 378 -5.34 -2.34 17.80
CA THR A 378 -4.59 -2.56 16.55
C THR A 378 -5.52 -2.61 15.34
N THR A 379 -5.26 -1.80 14.30
CA THR A 379 -6.09 -1.72 13.09
C THR A 379 -5.49 -2.39 11.85
N ASP A 380 -4.16 -2.46 11.74
CA ASP A 380 -3.45 -3.36 10.81
C ASP A 380 -2.29 -4.09 11.50
N VAL A 381 -1.22 -3.39 11.85
CA VAL A 381 -0.08 -3.97 12.57
C VAL A 381 0.39 -3.04 13.67
N SER A 382 0.58 -3.58 14.87
CA SER A 382 1.21 -2.87 15.99
C SER A 382 2.42 -3.63 16.50
N HIS A 383 3.41 -2.88 17.01
CA HIS A 383 4.66 -3.42 17.52
C HIS A 383 4.90 -2.95 18.94
N TRP A 384 5.19 -3.91 19.81
CA TRP A 384 5.37 -3.69 21.23
C TRP A 384 6.70 -4.29 21.67
N ARG A 385 7.41 -3.59 22.55
CA ARG A 385 8.71 -4.03 23.08
C ARG A 385 8.77 -3.86 24.58
N GLY A 386 9.56 -4.69 25.23
CA GLY A 386 9.87 -4.53 26.63
C GLY A 386 10.75 -5.67 27.14
N HIS A 387 10.62 -5.97 28.42
CA HIS A 387 11.39 -7.01 29.09
C HIS A 387 10.47 -8.00 29.79
N ALA A 388 10.87 -9.27 29.76
CA ALA A 388 10.11 -10.35 30.38
C ALA A 388 11.01 -11.26 31.21
N SER A 389 10.43 -11.85 32.24
CA SER A 389 11.02 -12.95 32.99
C SER A 389 10.19 -14.20 32.78
N VAL A 390 10.86 -15.31 32.52
CA VAL A 390 10.25 -16.60 32.19
C VAL A 390 10.75 -17.64 33.18
N ARG A 391 9.84 -18.38 33.79
CA ARG A 391 10.13 -19.53 34.64
C ARG A 391 9.43 -20.77 34.11
N ARG A 392 10.19 -21.79 33.70
CA ARG A 392 9.63 -23.10 33.34
C ARG A 392 9.57 -24.05 34.53
N GLY A 393 8.63 -24.98 34.50
CA GLY A 393 8.65 -26.15 35.37
C GLY A 393 9.85 -27.06 35.12
N GLY A 394 10.28 -27.79 36.14
CA GLY A 394 11.41 -28.74 36.03
C GLY A 394 11.08 -30.11 35.42
N GLY A 395 9.79 -30.46 35.28
CA GLY A 395 9.35 -31.81 34.91
C GLY A 395 9.52 -32.18 33.42
N PRO A 396 9.37 -33.47 33.07
CA PRO A 396 9.45 -33.94 31.68
C PRO A 396 8.33 -33.35 30.80
N TRP A 397 7.13 -33.13 31.35
CA TRP A 397 6.00 -32.52 30.65
C TRP A 397 6.24 -31.04 30.29
N SER A 398 6.84 -30.24 31.18
CA SER A 398 7.17 -28.84 30.87
C SER A 398 8.26 -28.73 29.79
N ARG A 399 9.20 -29.69 29.74
CA ARG A 399 10.21 -29.77 28.67
C ARG A 399 9.58 -30.14 27.33
N LEU A 400 8.66 -31.12 27.30
CA LEU A 400 7.94 -31.54 26.10
C LEU A 400 7.07 -30.42 25.54
N LEU A 401 6.21 -29.82 26.37
CA LEU A 401 5.31 -28.74 25.94
C LEU A 401 6.09 -27.47 25.60
N GLY A 402 7.18 -27.19 26.31
CA GLY A 402 8.10 -26.11 25.98
C GLY A 402 8.80 -26.26 24.62
N ARG A 403 8.97 -27.50 24.12
CA ARG A 403 9.42 -27.78 22.74
C ARG A 403 8.26 -27.67 21.75
N LEU A 404 7.10 -28.23 22.08
CA LEU A 404 5.91 -28.28 21.22
C LEU A 404 5.38 -26.88 20.88
N PHE A 405 5.21 -26.01 21.89
CA PHE A 405 4.70 -24.66 21.73
C PHE A 405 5.79 -23.60 21.50
N GLY A 406 7.06 -24.02 21.53
CA GLY A 406 8.20 -23.12 21.31
C GLY A 406 8.35 -22.04 22.39
N PHE A 407 7.94 -22.30 23.62
CA PHE A 407 8.08 -21.35 24.72
C PHE A 407 9.55 -20.91 24.90
N PRO A 408 9.84 -19.76 25.50
CA PRO A 408 11.21 -19.35 25.84
C PRO A 408 11.82 -20.18 26.99
N PRO A 409 13.16 -20.35 27.06
CA PRO A 409 13.82 -20.96 28.23
C PRO A 409 13.65 -20.09 29.48
N THR A 410 13.93 -20.65 30.66
CA THR A 410 13.95 -19.87 31.91
C THR A 410 15.01 -18.78 31.82
N GLY A 411 14.67 -17.56 32.23
CA GLY A 411 15.59 -16.42 32.27
C GLY A 411 14.89 -15.16 32.79
N GLU A 412 15.67 -14.21 33.30
CA GLU A 412 15.17 -12.93 33.81
C GLU A 412 15.58 -11.78 32.88
N GLY A 413 14.72 -10.75 32.82
CA GLY A 413 15.03 -9.50 32.10
C GLY A 413 15.31 -9.66 30.59
N MET A 414 14.81 -10.70 29.94
CA MET A 414 15.07 -10.91 28.51
C MET A 414 14.23 -9.96 27.64
N PRO A 415 14.75 -9.49 26.50
CA PRO A 415 13.98 -8.65 25.60
C PRO A 415 12.81 -9.42 25.00
N VAL A 416 11.63 -8.79 25.02
CA VAL A 416 10.41 -9.30 24.40
C VAL A 416 9.92 -8.34 23.32
N GLU A 417 9.55 -8.90 22.16
CA GLU A 417 8.85 -8.17 21.11
C GLU A 417 7.51 -8.86 20.84
N VAL A 418 6.42 -8.09 20.80
CA VAL A 418 5.10 -8.58 20.39
C VAL A 418 4.65 -7.83 19.16
N THR A 419 4.35 -8.57 18.10
CA THR A 419 3.75 -8.04 16.87
C THR A 419 2.33 -8.55 16.76
N LYS A 420 1.36 -7.64 16.73
CA LYS A 420 -0.05 -7.96 16.48
C LYS A 420 -0.36 -7.60 15.03
N THR A 421 -1.05 -8.47 14.32
CA THR A 421 -1.40 -8.27 12.91
C THR A 421 -2.85 -8.64 12.69
N VAL A 422 -3.67 -7.66 12.31
CA VAL A 422 -5.07 -7.86 11.94
C VAL A 422 -5.14 -8.68 10.65
N THR A 423 -6.09 -9.59 10.62
CA THR A 423 -6.39 -10.48 9.50
C THR A 423 -7.89 -10.46 9.24
N PRO A 424 -8.38 -10.92 8.06
CA PRO A 424 -9.81 -11.00 7.81
C PRO A 424 -10.60 -11.87 8.81
N LYS A 425 -9.93 -12.78 9.54
CA LYS A 425 -10.56 -13.72 10.47
C LYS A 425 -10.32 -13.40 11.96
N GLY A 426 -9.59 -12.33 12.27
CA GLY A 426 -9.17 -12.01 13.64
C GLY A 426 -7.77 -11.40 13.66
N GLU A 427 -6.95 -11.77 14.63
CA GLU A 427 -5.59 -11.22 14.80
C GLU A 427 -4.55 -12.34 14.88
N THR A 428 -3.38 -12.14 14.29
CA THR A 428 -2.21 -12.98 14.49
C THR A 428 -1.28 -12.27 15.47
N TRP A 429 -0.88 -12.96 16.53
CA TRP A 429 0.10 -12.45 17.49
C TRP A 429 1.38 -13.25 17.37
N GLN A 430 2.49 -12.57 17.10
CA GLN A 430 3.82 -13.13 17.09
C GLN A 430 4.60 -12.58 18.27
N ARG A 431 5.05 -13.46 19.17
CA ARG A 431 5.77 -13.09 20.38
C ARG A 431 7.19 -13.64 20.28
N ARG A 432 8.18 -12.76 20.39
CA ARG A 432 9.60 -13.09 20.39
C ARG A 432 10.17 -12.83 21.77
N PHE A 433 10.77 -13.85 22.37
CA PHE A 433 11.45 -13.77 23.66
C PHE A 433 12.90 -14.20 23.44
N GLY A 434 13.84 -13.23 23.47
CA GLY A 434 15.21 -13.46 23.02
C GLY A 434 15.24 -14.02 21.59
N THR A 435 15.78 -15.23 21.42
CA THR A 435 15.88 -15.92 20.12
C THR A 435 14.66 -16.77 19.75
N ARG A 436 13.73 -17.01 20.69
CA ARG A 436 12.56 -17.87 20.48
C ARG A 436 11.38 -17.06 19.98
N VAL A 437 10.67 -17.59 19.00
CA VAL A 437 9.45 -16.99 18.44
C VAL A 437 8.34 -18.04 18.48
N PHE A 438 7.17 -17.64 18.95
CA PHE A 438 5.95 -18.42 18.78
C PHE A 438 4.80 -17.52 18.33
N ARG A 439 3.79 -18.14 17.73
CA ARG A 439 2.68 -17.46 17.07
C ARG A 439 1.35 -18.05 17.53
N SER A 440 0.37 -17.18 17.74
CA SER A 440 -1.03 -17.58 17.89
C SER A 440 -1.94 -16.81 16.94
N HIS A 441 -3.15 -17.34 16.77
CA HIS A 441 -4.22 -16.67 16.04
C HIS A 441 -5.44 -16.52 16.94
N LEU A 442 -5.87 -15.28 17.15
CA LEU A 442 -7.03 -14.91 17.94
C LEU A 442 -8.20 -14.60 17.02
N ALA A 443 -9.41 -15.05 17.36
CA ALA A 443 -10.62 -14.73 16.62
C ALA A 443 -11.82 -14.54 17.55
N SER A 444 -12.73 -13.63 17.18
CA SER A 444 -13.99 -13.46 17.93
C SER A 444 -14.92 -14.64 17.65
N SER A 445 -15.65 -15.08 18.67
CA SER A 445 -16.67 -16.13 18.58
C SER A 445 -17.95 -15.69 19.32
N ALA A 446 -19.07 -16.35 19.07
CA ALA A 446 -20.32 -16.07 19.78
C ALA A 446 -20.23 -16.31 21.31
N ARG A 447 -19.22 -17.07 21.78
CA ARG A 447 -19.04 -17.44 23.19
C ARG A 447 -17.85 -16.73 23.87
N GLY A 448 -17.22 -15.77 23.20
CA GLY A 448 -15.99 -15.11 23.66
C GLY A 448 -14.95 -15.03 22.55
N MET A 449 -13.68 -15.34 22.86
CA MET A 449 -12.58 -15.28 21.91
C MET A 449 -11.87 -16.62 21.82
N THR A 450 -11.49 -17.07 20.62
CA THR A 450 -10.63 -18.24 20.48
C THR A 450 -9.18 -17.83 20.29
N GLU A 451 -8.24 -18.58 20.85
CA GLU A 451 -6.80 -18.47 20.57
C GLU A 451 -6.26 -19.83 20.11
N SER A 452 -5.62 -19.84 18.94
CA SER A 452 -5.13 -21.05 18.29
C SER A 452 -3.60 -21.09 18.24
N PHE A 453 -3.02 -22.22 18.63
CA PHE A 453 -1.59 -22.53 18.61
C PHE A 453 -1.36 -23.86 17.86
N GLY A 454 -1.01 -23.78 16.58
CA GLY A 454 -0.89 -24.98 15.74
C GLY A 454 -2.22 -25.75 15.71
N PRO A 455 -2.27 -27.04 16.08
CA PRO A 455 -3.51 -27.82 16.11
C PRO A 455 -4.38 -27.55 17.34
N PHE A 456 -3.88 -26.82 18.35
CA PHE A 456 -4.61 -26.53 19.58
C PHE A 456 -5.42 -25.25 19.43
N THR A 457 -6.68 -25.26 19.85
CA THR A 457 -7.53 -24.06 19.94
C THR A 457 -8.12 -23.99 21.33
N PHE A 458 -8.13 -22.80 21.95
CA PHE A 458 -8.71 -22.57 23.26
C PHE A 458 -9.77 -21.48 23.19
N LEU A 459 -10.91 -21.67 23.85
CA LEU A 459 -11.93 -20.64 24.05
C LEU A 459 -11.60 -19.88 25.32
N LEU A 460 -11.51 -18.56 25.19
CA LEU A 460 -11.17 -17.60 26.22
C LEU A 460 -12.40 -16.75 26.56
N GLY A 461 -12.78 -16.75 27.82
CA GLY A 461 -13.87 -15.95 28.35
C GLY A 461 -13.35 -14.65 28.95
N LEU A 462 -12.94 -13.70 28.12
CA LEU A 462 -12.31 -12.44 28.57
C LEU A 462 -13.16 -11.73 29.63
N LYS A 463 -12.52 -11.26 30.71
CA LYS A 463 -13.17 -10.50 31.78
C LYS A 463 -12.33 -9.28 32.16
N ALA A 464 -12.94 -8.10 32.09
CA ALA A 464 -12.36 -6.88 32.68
C ALA A 464 -12.92 -6.73 34.11
N GLN A 465 -12.06 -6.80 35.11
CA GLN A 465 -12.40 -6.69 36.54
C GLN A 465 -11.29 -5.93 37.25
N GLU A 466 -11.64 -4.98 38.12
CA GLU A 466 -10.67 -4.25 38.95
C GLU A 466 -9.47 -3.71 38.13
N GLU A 467 -9.77 -3.02 37.01
CA GLU A 467 -8.76 -2.46 36.10
C GLU A 467 -7.79 -3.48 35.46
N THR A 468 -8.09 -4.77 35.61
CA THR A 468 -7.29 -5.90 35.12
C THR A 468 -8.08 -6.68 34.05
N LEU A 469 -7.39 -7.12 33.00
CA LEU A 469 -7.97 -7.98 31.97
C LEU A 469 -7.55 -9.43 32.17
N HIS A 470 -8.50 -10.32 32.39
CA HIS A 470 -8.29 -11.75 32.62
C HIS A 470 -8.67 -12.61 31.41
N TYR A 471 -7.91 -13.69 31.20
CA TYR A 471 -8.04 -14.61 30.06
C TYR A 471 -8.30 -16.06 30.53
N PRO A 472 -9.45 -16.36 31.18
CA PRO A 472 -9.75 -17.71 31.62
C PRO A 472 -10.03 -18.63 30.42
N VAL A 473 -9.40 -19.81 30.43
CA VAL A 473 -9.65 -20.87 29.43
C VAL A 473 -10.92 -21.61 29.80
N MET A 474 -11.94 -21.56 28.93
CA MET A 474 -13.24 -22.19 29.15
C MET A 474 -13.32 -23.61 28.56
N SER A 475 -12.71 -23.81 27.39
CA SER A 475 -12.66 -25.10 26.69
C SER A 475 -11.51 -25.12 25.70
N GLY A 476 -11.18 -26.29 25.16
CA GLY A 476 -10.11 -26.45 24.18
C GLY A 476 -10.36 -27.59 23.20
N TRP A 477 -9.65 -27.57 22.08
CA TRP A 477 -9.72 -28.55 21.01
C TRP A 477 -8.33 -28.90 20.48
N LEU A 478 -8.17 -30.14 20.03
CA LEU A 478 -7.06 -30.59 19.20
C LEU A 478 -7.61 -30.93 17.81
N GLY A 479 -7.41 -30.03 16.85
CA GLY A 479 -8.09 -30.08 15.56
C GLY A 479 -9.61 -30.05 15.75
N PRO A 480 -10.38 -31.02 15.21
CA PRO A 480 -11.82 -31.08 15.40
C PRO A 480 -12.26 -31.69 16.76
N LEU A 481 -11.35 -32.30 17.51
CA LEU A 481 -11.68 -33.07 18.71
C LEU A 481 -11.69 -32.18 19.96
N PRO A 482 -12.79 -32.12 20.73
CA PRO A 482 -12.82 -31.38 21.99
C PRO A 482 -11.93 -32.06 23.03
N LEU A 483 -11.16 -31.25 23.75
CA LEU A 483 -10.38 -31.73 24.89
C LEU A 483 -11.29 -31.91 26.11
N PRO A 484 -11.25 -33.07 26.79
CA PRO A 484 -11.88 -33.25 28.09
C PRO A 484 -11.41 -32.17 29.09
N ARG A 485 -12.31 -31.74 29.98
CA ARG A 485 -12.00 -30.67 30.95
C ARG A 485 -10.74 -30.94 31.79
N TRP A 486 -10.52 -32.19 32.18
CA TRP A 486 -9.35 -32.61 32.97
C TRP A 486 -8.02 -32.58 32.18
N LEU A 487 -8.06 -32.44 30.85
CA LEU A 487 -6.89 -32.25 29.98
C LEU A 487 -6.62 -30.78 29.65
N LEU A 488 -7.47 -29.84 30.09
CA LEU A 488 -7.24 -28.43 29.85
C LEU A 488 -6.10 -27.93 30.76
N PRO A 489 -5.13 -27.18 30.21
CA PRO A 489 -4.11 -26.56 31.04
C PRO A 489 -4.76 -25.50 31.93
N GLY A 490 -4.39 -25.48 33.21
CA GLY A 490 -4.77 -24.39 34.09
C GLY A 490 -4.10 -23.11 33.61
N SER A 491 -4.88 -22.11 33.19
CA SER A 491 -4.35 -20.85 32.67
C SER A 491 -4.80 -19.70 33.55
N VAL A 492 -3.84 -19.10 34.25
CA VAL A 492 -4.02 -17.84 34.99
C VAL A 492 -3.26 -16.78 34.21
N ALA A 493 -3.97 -16.10 33.33
CA ALA A 493 -3.43 -15.07 32.46
C ALA A 493 -4.16 -13.75 32.71
N GLN A 494 -3.40 -12.72 33.01
CA GLN A 494 -3.90 -11.39 33.31
C GLN A 494 -3.00 -10.28 32.76
N GLU A 495 -3.60 -9.13 32.50
CA GLU A 495 -2.94 -7.89 32.10
C GLU A 495 -3.36 -6.78 33.03
N HIS A 496 -2.40 -6.02 33.56
CA HIS A 496 -2.62 -4.95 34.52
C HIS A 496 -1.67 -3.78 34.24
N VAL A 497 -1.90 -2.65 34.90
CA VAL A 497 -1.00 -1.50 34.85
C VAL A 497 -0.23 -1.38 36.15
N ARG A 498 1.08 -1.19 36.05
CA ARG A 498 1.97 -0.89 37.18
C ARG A 498 2.90 0.24 36.77
N ASP A 499 3.04 1.25 37.62
CA ASP A 499 3.88 2.43 37.37
C ASP A 499 3.56 3.11 36.01
N GLY A 500 2.27 3.15 35.65
CA GLY A 500 1.79 3.70 34.38
C GLY A 500 2.08 2.86 33.13
N ARG A 501 2.70 1.68 33.28
CA ARG A 501 3.10 0.80 32.17
C ARG A 501 2.21 -0.41 32.06
N PHE A 502 2.04 -0.92 30.84
CA PHE A 502 1.35 -2.19 30.60
C PHE A 502 2.21 -3.36 31.06
N HIS A 503 1.63 -4.25 31.87
CA HIS A 503 2.23 -5.49 32.33
C HIS A 503 1.35 -6.69 31.99
N PHE A 504 1.98 -7.78 31.56
CA PHE A 504 1.35 -9.07 31.39
C PHE A 504 1.90 -10.06 32.42
N ASP A 505 1.03 -10.95 32.90
CA ASP A 505 1.40 -12.10 33.74
C ASP A 505 0.62 -13.32 33.25
N VAL A 506 1.34 -14.32 32.72
CA VAL A 506 0.75 -15.54 32.17
C VAL A 506 1.37 -16.76 32.82
N LYS A 507 0.56 -17.47 33.59
CA LYS A 507 0.93 -18.71 34.28
C LYS A 507 0.11 -19.87 33.72
N ILE A 508 0.82 -20.85 33.17
CA ILE A 508 0.26 -22.08 32.59
C ILE A 508 0.66 -23.26 33.48
N LEU A 509 -0.32 -24.04 33.89
CA LEU A 509 -0.22 -25.20 34.77
C LEU A 509 -0.57 -26.48 34.01
N ALA A 510 0.05 -27.59 34.40
CA ALA A 510 -0.20 -28.89 33.82
C ALA A 510 -1.63 -29.35 34.18
N PRO A 511 -2.34 -30.02 33.25
CA PRO A 511 -3.60 -30.66 33.57
C PRO A 511 -3.38 -31.73 34.67
N VAL A 512 -4.39 -31.92 35.54
CA VAL A 512 -4.42 -32.89 36.65
C VAL A 512 -3.44 -32.63 37.80
N THR A 513 -2.16 -32.37 37.51
CA THR A 513 -1.11 -32.25 38.53
C THR A 513 -0.91 -30.82 39.05
N GLU A 514 -1.46 -29.82 38.35
CA GLU A 514 -1.29 -28.38 38.63
C GLU A 514 0.17 -27.90 38.72
N VAL A 515 1.12 -28.74 38.32
CA VAL A 515 2.54 -28.38 38.30
C VAL A 515 2.75 -27.28 37.27
N LEU A 516 3.55 -26.28 37.64
CA LEU A 516 3.91 -25.19 36.75
C LEU A 516 4.53 -25.72 35.45
N LEU A 517 3.95 -25.36 34.30
CA LEU A 517 4.55 -25.61 33.00
C LEU A 517 5.44 -24.43 32.59
N VAL A 518 4.84 -23.24 32.54
CA VAL A 518 5.55 -22.00 32.23
C VAL A 518 4.84 -20.82 32.89
N HIS A 519 5.62 -19.89 33.43
CA HIS A 519 5.16 -18.60 33.93
C HIS A 519 6.00 -17.53 33.26
N TYR A 520 5.38 -16.63 32.52
CA TYR A 520 6.08 -15.48 31.96
C TYR A 520 5.36 -14.20 32.33
N ARG A 521 6.14 -13.23 32.82
CA ARG A 521 5.67 -11.92 33.25
C ARG A 521 6.60 -10.83 32.72
N GLY A 522 6.06 -9.67 32.39
CA GLY A 522 6.87 -8.60 31.82
C GLY A 522 6.08 -7.33 31.59
N SER A 523 6.75 -6.33 31.05
CA SER A 523 6.13 -5.09 30.59
C SER A 523 6.31 -4.92 29.09
N LEU A 524 5.38 -4.19 28.47
CA LEU A 524 5.48 -3.77 27.07
C LEU A 524 5.15 -2.29 26.94
N GLU A 525 5.83 -1.64 26.02
CA GLU A 525 5.53 -0.31 25.53
C GLU A 525 5.40 -0.36 24.01
N GLU A 526 4.55 0.50 23.46
CA GLU A 526 4.41 0.59 22.00
C GLU A 526 5.70 1.13 21.40
N VAL A 527 6.16 0.52 20.32
CA VAL A 527 7.22 1.08 19.52
C VAL A 527 6.60 2.13 18.60
N THR A 528 6.43 3.34 19.13
CA THR A 528 6.08 4.51 18.32
C THR A 528 7.20 4.73 17.31
N GLY A 529 6.87 4.75 16.02
CA GLY A 529 7.86 4.88 14.96
C GLY A 529 8.69 6.16 15.15
N SER A 530 10.00 6.02 15.40
CA SER A 530 10.98 7.06 15.11
C SER A 530 10.79 7.53 13.65
N ARG A 531 11.04 8.83 13.35
CA ARG A 531 11.01 9.46 12.01
C ARG A 531 11.12 8.44 10.89
N VAL A 532 10.12 8.38 10.00
CA VAL A 532 10.09 7.47 8.84
C VAL A 532 11.49 7.42 8.22
N ALA A 533 12.17 6.29 8.41
CA ALA A 533 13.51 6.13 7.87
C ALA A 533 13.42 6.34 6.35
N ALA A 534 14.35 7.11 5.79
CA ALA A 534 14.37 7.42 4.37
C ALA A 534 14.15 6.13 3.56
N TYR A 535 13.24 6.20 2.58
CA TYR A 535 13.05 5.11 1.64
C TYR A 535 14.39 4.86 0.92
N VAL A 536 15.01 3.71 1.16
CA VAL A 536 16.19 3.26 0.43
C VAL A 536 15.74 2.17 -0.52
N HIS A 537 15.75 2.45 -1.81
CA HIS A 537 15.47 1.44 -2.82
C HIS A 537 16.52 0.33 -2.68
N PRO A 538 16.13 -0.95 -2.52
CA PRO A 538 17.10 -2.03 -2.58
C PRO A 538 17.73 -2.04 -3.98
N THR A 539 19.00 -1.65 -4.09
CA THR A 539 19.79 -1.83 -5.31
C THR A 539 19.74 -3.30 -5.69
N SER A 540 19.28 -3.60 -6.91
CA SER A 540 19.35 -4.97 -7.43
C SER A 540 20.82 -5.40 -7.47
N LYS A 541 21.19 -6.37 -6.64
CA LYS A 541 22.33 -7.25 -6.92
C LYS A 541 21.83 -8.43 -7.74
#